data_AF-A0A1D6F1X4-F1
#
_entry.id   AF-A0A1D6F1X4-F1
#
_cell.length_a   1.000
_cell.length_b   1.000
_cell.length_c   1.000
_cell.angle_alpha   90.00
_cell.angle_beta   90.00
_cell.angle_gamma   90.00
#
_symmetry.space_group_name_H-M   'P 1'
#
loop_
_entity.id
_entity.type
_entity.pdbx_description
1 polymer ?
#
loop_
_entity_poly.entity_id
_entity_poly.type
_entity_poly.pdbx_seq_one_letter_code
_entity_poly.pdbx_strand_id
1 'polypeptide(L)'
;MNPSELVKLIDILNPSNKPGRITIITRMGAENMRVKLPHLIRAVRNAGLIVTWITDPMHGNTIKAPCGLKTRPFDSILAEVRAFFDVHDQEGSHPGGVHLEMTGQNVTECIGGSRTVTFDDLSDRYHTHCDPRLNASQSLELAFIIAERLRKRRMRSGLNSSLPLPPLAF
;
A
#
# COMPACT_ATOMS: atom_id res chain seq x y z
N MET A 1 -12.68 7.55 7.67
CA MET A 1 -13.64 6.76 6.89
C MET A 1 -14.37 5.81 7.81
N ASN A 2 -15.68 5.96 7.96
CA ASN A 2 -16.51 5.00 8.70
C ASN A 2 -16.81 3.79 7.80
N PRO A 3 -16.76 2.53 8.31
CA PRO A 3 -17.05 1.35 7.48
C PRO A 3 -18.44 1.37 6.81
N SER A 4 -19.47 1.88 7.50
CA SER A 4 -20.83 1.95 6.95
C SER A 4 -20.98 2.98 5.83
N GLU A 5 -20.25 4.10 5.92
CA GLU A 5 -20.19 5.11 4.86
C GLU A 5 -19.47 4.58 3.62
N LEU A 6 -18.39 3.81 3.82
CA LEU A 6 -17.66 3.19 2.72
C LEU A 6 -18.56 2.24 1.91
N VAL A 7 -19.35 1.39 2.58
CA VAL A 7 -20.32 0.50 1.92
C VAL A 7 -21.32 1.30 1.08
N LYS A 8 -21.95 2.32 1.67
CA LYS A 8 -22.89 3.20 0.94
C LYS A 8 -22.25 3.87 -0.28
N LEU A 9 -21.00 4.32 -0.16
CA LEU A 9 -20.28 4.95 -1.26
C LEU A 9 -20.02 3.95 -2.41
N ILE A 10 -19.66 2.72 -2.08
CA ILE A 10 -19.47 1.66 -3.08
C ILE A 10 -20.79 1.34 -3.79
N ASP A 11 -21.91 1.25 -3.06
CA ASP A 11 -23.23 0.97 -3.66
C ASP A 11 -23.63 2.05 -4.67
N ILE A 12 -23.36 3.33 -4.36
CA ILE A 12 -23.63 4.46 -5.27
C ILE A 12 -22.74 4.39 -6.51
N LEU A 13 -21.44 4.10 -6.34
CA LEU A 13 -20.45 4.18 -7.42
C LEU A 13 -20.36 2.89 -8.26
N ASN A 14 -20.82 1.77 -7.74
CA ASN A 14 -20.81 0.44 -8.36
C ASN A 14 -22.09 -0.35 -8.07
N PRO A 15 -23.26 0.15 -8.50
CA PRO A 15 -24.55 -0.45 -8.16
C PRO A 15 -24.73 -1.87 -8.72
N SER A 16 -23.99 -2.25 -9.76
CA SER A 16 -23.99 -3.60 -10.33
C SER A 16 -22.90 -4.52 -9.75
N ASN A 17 -22.17 -4.06 -8.73
CA ASN A 17 -21.07 -4.78 -8.08
C ASN A 17 -20.06 -5.36 -9.07
N LYS A 18 -19.76 -4.64 -10.16
CA LYS A 18 -18.87 -5.11 -11.23
C LYS A 18 -17.43 -5.23 -10.70
N PRO A 19 -16.78 -6.40 -10.77
CA PRO A 19 -15.39 -6.56 -10.37
C PRO A 19 -14.46 -5.59 -11.10
N GLY A 20 -13.51 -4.99 -10.36
CA GLY A 20 -12.54 -4.03 -10.91
C GLY A 20 -13.08 -2.63 -11.20
N ARG A 21 -14.39 -2.36 -11.01
CA ARG A 21 -14.96 -1.02 -11.19
C ARG A 21 -14.51 -0.04 -10.11
N ILE A 22 -14.44 -0.50 -8.86
CA ILE A 22 -14.04 0.33 -7.72
C ILE A 22 -12.69 -0.09 -7.20
N THR A 23 -11.83 0.90 -7.04
CA THR A 23 -10.55 0.78 -6.36
C THR A 23 -10.59 1.64 -5.11
N ILE A 24 -10.35 1.02 -3.95
CA ILE A 24 -10.21 1.73 -2.68
C ILE A 24 -8.72 1.96 -2.46
N ILE A 25 -8.32 3.24 -2.47
CA ILE A 25 -6.94 3.65 -2.24
C ILE A 25 -6.80 4.10 -0.78
N THR A 26 -6.06 3.31 0.00
CA THR A 26 -5.84 3.52 1.43
C THR A 26 -4.56 4.32 1.68
N ARG A 27 -4.66 5.42 2.44
CA ARG A 27 -3.54 6.31 2.78
C ARG A 27 -3.63 6.71 4.25
N MET A 28 -3.11 5.87 5.14
CA MET A 28 -3.42 5.94 6.57
C MET A 28 -2.18 6.19 7.43
N GLY A 29 -0.97 5.90 6.94
CA GLY A 29 0.19 5.65 7.78
C GLY A 29 0.15 4.23 8.37
N ALA A 30 1.31 3.65 8.63
CA ALA A 30 1.44 2.23 9.01
C ALA A 30 0.62 1.83 10.26
N GLU A 31 0.65 2.65 11.31
CA GLU A 31 -0.05 2.34 12.57
C GLU A 31 -1.57 2.38 12.39
N ASN A 32 -2.09 3.43 11.75
CA ASN A 32 -3.51 3.52 11.44
C ASN A 32 -3.96 2.43 10.47
N MET A 33 -3.11 2.01 9.52
CA MET A 33 -3.41 0.92 8.60
C MET A 33 -3.74 -0.37 9.37
N ARG A 34 -2.89 -0.73 10.34
CA ARG A 34 -3.07 -1.93 11.18
C ARG A 34 -4.35 -1.89 12.00
N VAL A 35 -4.74 -0.71 12.46
CA VAL A 35 -5.94 -0.54 13.30
C VAL A 35 -7.22 -0.43 12.47
N LYS A 36 -7.21 0.35 11.39
CA LYS A 36 -8.44 0.80 10.70
C LYS A 36 -8.81 -0.05 9.50
N LEU A 37 -7.82 -0.51 8.72
CA LEU A 37 -8.08 -1.27 7.49
C LEU A 37 -8.85 -2.59 7.73
N PRO A 38 -8.58 -3.38 8.80
CA PRO A 38 -9.34 -4.60 9.07
C PRO A 38 -10.86 -4.36 9.13
N HIS A 39 -11.29 -3.28 9.78
CA HIS A 39 -12.71 -2.94 9.90
C HIS A 39 -13.35 -2.59 8.55
N LEU A 40 -12.61 -1.90 7.67
CA LEU A 40 -13.10 -1.57 6.33
C LEU A 40 -13.21 -2.83 5.45
N ILE A 41 -12.20 -3.70 5.49
CA ILE A 41 -12.21 -4.96 4.73
C ILE A 41 -13.40 -5.84 5.15
N ARG A 42 -13.63 -5.99 6.47
CA ARG A 42 -14.76 -6.78 7.00
C ARG A 42 -16.11 -6.20 6.59
N ALA A 43 -16.28 -4.88 6.63
CA ALA A 43 -17.53 -4.24 6.22
C ALA A 43 -17.83 -4.47 4.73
N VAL A 44 -16.85 -4.27 3.85
CA VAL A 44 -16.99 -4.52 2.41
C VAL A 44 -17.30 -6.00 2.14
N ARG A 45 -16.61 -6.92 2.84
CA ARG A 45 -16.84 -8.37 2.73
C ARG A 45 -18.25 -8.75 3.18
N ASN A 46 -18.69 -8.26 4.34
CA ASN A 46 -20.01 -8.58 4.89
C ASN A 46 -21.14 -8.03 4.02
N ALA A 47 -20.90 -6.94 3.30
CA ALA A 47 -21.82 -6.40 2.31
C ALA A 47 -21.80 -7.15 0.96
N GLY A 48 -20.92 -8.15 0.78
CA GLY A 48 -20.79 -8.90 -0.48
C GLY A 48 -20.21 -8.09 -1.64
N LEU A 49 -19.53 -6.97 -1.35
CA LEU A 49 -19.04 -6.03 -2.35
C LEU A 49 -17.64 -6.42 -2.86
N ILE A 50 -17.41 -6.21 -4.16
CA ILE A 50 -16.17 -6.53 -4.84
C ILE A 50 -15.43 -5.24 -5.20
N VAL A 51 -14.23 -5.10 -4.65
CA VAL A 51 -13.37 -3.92 -4.83
C VAL A 51 -11.91 -4.33 -4.99
N THR A 52 -11.12 -3.48 -5.64
CA THR A 52 -9.67 -3.58 -5.66
C THR A 52 -9.08 -2.76 -4.52
N TRP A 53 -8.29 -3.37 -3.65
CA TRP A 53 -7.60 -2.66 -2.57
C TRP A 53 -6.22 -2.21 -3.03
N ILE A 54 -5.92 -0.93 -2.86
CA ILE A 54 -4.61 -0.35 -3.14
C ILE A 54 -4.14 0.42 -1.90
N THR A 55 -2.84 0.43 -1.64
CA THR A 55 -2.23 1.36 -0.68
C THR A 55 -1.53 2.50 -1.41
N ASP A 56 -1.77 3.72 -0.94
CA ASP A 56 -1.00 4.92 -1.20
C ASP A 56 -0.19 5.24 0.06
N PRO A 57 1.04 4.72 0.14
CA PRO A 57 1.91 4.93 1.30
C PRO A 57 2.58 6.31 1.30
N MET A 58 2.18 7.23 0.40
CA MET A 58 2.84 8.51 0.24
C MET A 58 2.19 9.56 1.14
N HIS A 59 0.89 9.78 0.94
CA HIS A 59 0.21 10.95 1.48
C HIS A 59 -0.11 10.86 2.98
N GLY A 60 -0.18 9.65 3.54
CA GLY A 60 -0.34 9.44 4.98
C GLY A 60 0.95 9.71 5.78
N ASN A 61 2.10 9.84 5.11
CA ASN A 61 3.43 9.85 5.74
C ASN A 61 4.22 11.16 5.52
N THR A 62 3.56 12.23 5.08
CA THR A 62 4.20 13.54 4.90
C THR A 62 4.50 14.21 6.24
N ILE A 63 5.75 14.64 6.42
CA ILE A 63 6.21 15.43 7.56
C ILE A 63 6.82 16.75 7.07
N LYS A 64 7.05 17.69 7.99
CA LYS A 64 7.79 18.94 7.72
C LYS A 64 9.20 18.82 8.31
N ALA A 65 10.21 19.00 7.47
CA ALA A 65 11.62 19.02 7.88
C ALA A 65 11.96 20.30 8.67
N PRO A 66 13.07 20.32 9.44
CA PRO A 66 13.52 21.51 10.16
C PRO A 66 13.73 22.73 9.25
N CYS A 67 14.17 22.52 8.00
CA CYS A 67 14.33 23.56 6.98
C CYS A 67 13.01 24.09 6.40
N GLY A 68 11.87 23.54 6.85
CA GLY A 68 10.53 23.97 6.44
C GLY A 68 9.96 23.25 5.21
N LEU A 69 10.78 22.50 4.47
CA LEU A 69 10.34 21.68 3.34
C LEU A 69 9.49 20.51 3.81
N LYS A 70 8.50 20.11 3.01
CA LYS A 70 7.83 18.82 3.21
C LYS A 70 8.78 17.71 2.82
N THR A 71 8.70 16.58 3.51
CA THR A 71 9.38 15.36 3.08
C THR A 71 8.59 14.14 3.56
N ARG A 72 8.99 12.94 3.12
CA ARG A 72 8.44 11.66 3.56
C ARG A 72 9.60 10.73 3.88
N PRO A 73 9.67 10.17 5.10
CA PRO A 73 10.67 9.15 5.40
C PRO A 73 10.38 7.87 4.61
N PHE A 74 11.37 7.39 3.87
CA PHE A 74 11.26 6.15 3.11
C PHE A 74 10.84 4.96 3.98
N ASP A 75 11.35 4.87 5.21
CA ASP A 75 10.98 3.82 6.14
C ASP A 75 9.50 3.86 6.54
N SER A 76 8.90 5.04 6.65
CA SER A 76 7.47 5.20 6.93
C SER A 76 6.63 4.73 5.75
N ILE A 77 7.03 5.09 4.52
CA ILE A 77 6.40 4.61 3.28
C ILE A 77 6.45 3.09 3.23
N LEU A 78 7.63 2.51 3.47
CA LEU A 78 7.83 1.07 3.48
C LEU A 78 7.03 0.37 4.59
N ALA A 79 6.95 0.97 5.78
CA ALA A 79 6.19 0.44 6.90
C ALA A 79 4.69 0.36 6.59
N GLU A 80 4.13 1.34 5.88
CA GLU A 80 2.73 1.31 5.45
C GLU A 80 2.47 0.24 4.39
N VAL A 81 3.37 0.08 3.41
CA VAL A 81 3.28 -1.01 2.43
C VAL A 81 3.30 -2.37 3.15
N ARG A 82 4.22 -2.57 4.11
CA ARG A 82 4.27 -3.81 4.91
C ARG A 82 2.97 -4.03 5.69
N ALA A 83 2.48 -3.00 6.39
CA ALA A 83 1.23 -3.06 7.14
C ALA A 83 0.04 -3.44 6.25
N PHE A 84 -0.05 -2.88 5.04
CA PHE A 84 -1.09 -3.20 4.07
C PHE A 84 -1.09 -4.69 3.70
N PHE A 85 0.08 -5.25 3.36
CA PHE A 85 0.20 -6.69 3.07
C PHE A 85 -0.11 -7.56 4.29
N ASP A 86 0.37 -7.19 5.47
CA ASP A 86 0.13 -7.94 6.71
C ASP A 86 -1.35 -7.99 7.08
N VAL A 87 -2.06 -6.84 6.99
CA VAL A 87 -3.51 -6.78 7.22
C VAL A 87 -4.27 -7.63 6.20
N HIS A 88 -3.91 -7.56 4.93
CA HIS A 88 -4.56 -8.39 3.91
C HIS A 88 -4.32 -9.89 4.13
N ASP A 89 -3.13 -10.28 4.57
CA ASP A 89 -2.83 -11.66 4.95
C ASP A 89 -3.66 -12.11 6.17
N GLN A 90 -3.74 -11.29 7.21
CA GLN A 90 -4.53 -11.57 8.43
C GLN A 90 -6.03 -11.67 8.14
N GLU A 91 -6.55 -10.78 7.30
CA GLU A 91 -7.96 -10.76 6.93
C GLU A 91 -8.30 -11.78 5.83
N GLY A 92 -7.33 -12.52 5.28
CA GLY A 92 -7.57 -13.45 4.16
C GLY A 92 -8.09 -12.77 2.89
N SER A 93 -7.69 -11.52 2.65
CA SER A 93 -8.11 -10.71 1.49
C SER A 93 -6.95 -10.46 0.52
N HIS A 94 -7.24 -9.87 -0.64
CA HIS A 94 -6.26 -9.68 -1.70
C HIS A 94 -5.67 -8.25 -1.71
N PRO A 95 -4.35 -8.08 -1.53
CA PRO A 95 -3.66 -6.80 -1.67
C PRO A 95 -3.48 -6.50 -3.17
N GLY A 96 -4.34 -5.65 -3.72
CA GLY A 96 -4.47 -5.46 -5.17
C GLY A 96 -3.43 -4.55 -5.83
N GLY A 97 -2.70 -3.73 -5.09
CA GLY A 97 -1.63 -2.91 -5.66
C GLY A 97 -1.13 -1.79 -4.77
N VAL A 98 -0.26 -0.95 -5.35
CA VAL A 98 0.31 0.26 -4.74
C VAL A 98 0.11 1.47 -5.65
N HIS A 99 -0.07 2.64 -5.06
CA HIS A 99 -0.17 3.94 -5.75
C HIS A 99 0.94 4.85 -5.21
N LEU A 100 1.88 5.25 -6.06
CA LEU A 100 3.09 5.96 -5.66
C LEU A 100 3.24 7.28 -6.39
N GLU A 101 3.83 8.26 -5.71
CA GLU A 101 4.34 9.49 -6.31
C GLU A 101 5.84 9.35 -6.49
N MET A 102 6.29 9.30 -7.75
CA MET A 102 7.69 9.03 -8.08
C MET A 102 8.16 9.83 -9.29
N THR A 103 9.48 9.91 -9.45
CA THR A 103 10.13 10.46 -10.65
C THR A 103 11.38 9.65 -10.98
N GLY A 104 11.67 9.52 -12.28
CA GLY A 104 12.93 8.92 -12.76
C GLY A 104 14.16 9.83 -12.55
N GLN A 105 13.95 11.05 -12.09
CA GLN A 105 15.03 12.02 -11.83
C GLN A 105 15.75 11.72 -10.51
N ASN A 106 17.02 12.12 -10.45
CA ASN A 106 17.82 12.04 -9.22
C ASN A 106 17.55 13.26 -8.33
N VAL A 107 16.40 13.24 -7.64
CA VAL A 107 15.91 14.26 -6.69
C VAL A 107 16.12 13.83 -5.24
N THR A 108 16.12 14.81 -4.34
CA THR A 108 16.27 14.64 -2.88
C THR A 108 14.99 15.04 -2.13
N GLU A 109 13.83 14.61 -2.62
CA GLU A 109 12.53 15.04 -2.08
C GLU A 109 12.08 14.20 -0.86
N CYS A 110 12.33 12.89 -0.86
CA CYS A 110 12.08 11.97 0.25
C CYS A 110 13.39 11.60 0.96
N ILE A 111 13.40 11.63 2.30
CA ILE A 111 14.56 11.21 3.12
C ILE A 111 14.66 9.69 3.25
N GLY A 112 15.87 9.18 3.51
CA GLY A 112 16.18 7.76 3.67
C GLY A 112 16.34 7.01 2.34
N GLY A 113 16.11 5.70 2.39
CA GLY A 113 16.43 4.77 1.30
C GLY A 113 17.93 4.47 1.24
N SER A 114 18.31 3.58 0.32
CA SER A 114 19.69 3.08 0.18
C SER A 114 20.78 4.14 -0.03
N ARG A 115 20.44 5.33 -0.57
CA ARG A 115 21.39 6.45 -0.74
C ARG A 115 21.44 7.42 0.45
N THR A 116 20.70 7.13 1.54
CA THR A 116 20.64 7.92 2.79
C THR A 116 20.46 9.42 2.54
N VAL A 117 19.37 9.80 1.87
CA VAL A 117 19.01 11.22 1.75
C VAL A 117 18.65 11.76 3.14
N THR A 118 19.31 12.81 3.60
CA THR A 118 19.10 13.45 4.90
C THR A 118 18.24 14.71 4.78
N PHE A 119 17.96 15.37 5.90
CA PHE A 119 17.26 16.66 5.88
C PHE A 119 18.08 17.77 5.21
N ASP A 120 19.41 17.71 5.30
CA ASP A 120 20.31 18.72 4.74
C ASP A 120 20.38 18.61 3.22
N ASP A 121 20.24 17.40 2.68
CA ASP A 121 20.22 17.14 1.23
C ASP A 121 18.94 17.63 0.55
N LEU A 122 17.88 17.95 1.30
CA LEU A 122 16.58 18.31 0.72
C LEU A 122 16.68 19.53 -0.18
N SER A 123 17.45 20.55 0.18
CA SER A 123 17.56 21.80 -0.59
C SER A 123 18.30 21.64 -1.92
N ASP A 124 19.05 20.56 -2.12
CA ASP A 124 19.91 20.41 -3.30
C ASP A 124 19.12 20.22 -4.59
N ARG A 125 18.08 19.39 -4.56
CA ARG A 125 17.32 18.97 -5.75
C ARG A 125 15.83 18.80 -5.44
N TYR A 126 15.26 19.73 -4.69
CA TYR A 126 13.82 19.80 -4.44
C TYR A 126 13.10 20.46 -5.62
N HIS A 127 12.57 19.68 -6.55
CA HIS A 127 12.05 20.20 -7.83
C HIS A 127 10.52 20.21 -7.92
N THR A 128 9.83 19.86 -6.83
CA THR A 128 8.36 19.83 -6.77
C THR A 128 7.82 21.02 -5.99
N HIS A 129 6.74 21.62 -6.48
CA HIS A 129 5.95 22.61 -5.73
C HIS A 129 4.84 21.98 -4.89
N CYS A 130 4.57 20.69 -5.12
CA CYS A 130 3.51 19.94 -4.45
C CYS A 130 4.10 19.07 -3.35
N ASP A 131 3.91 17.76 -3.44
CA ASP A 131 4.38 16.80 -2.46
C ASP A 131 5.69 16.13 -2.91
N PRO A 132 6.52 15.66 -1.95
CA PRO A 132 7.83 15.07 -2.23
C PRO A 132 7.71 13.66 -2.82
N ARG A 133 8.40 13.41 -3.94
CA ARG A 133 8.31 12.16 -4.71
C ARG A 133 9.48 11.22 -4.38
N LEU A 134 9.24 9.91 -4.53
CA LEU A 134 10.34 8.94 -4.57
C LEU A 134 11.23 9.22 -5.78
N ASN A 135 12.55 9.24 -5.57
CA ASN A 135 13.50 9.23 -6.68
C ASN A 135 13.62 7.84 -7.32
N ALA A 136 14.38 7.73 -8.41
CA ALA A 136 14.54 6.47 -9.14
C ALA A 136 15.08 5.32 -8.28
N SER A 137 16.08 5.58 -7.43
CA SER A 137 16.69 4.57 -6.57
C SER A 137 15.70 4.06 -5.50
N GLN A 138 15.02 4.98 -4.81
CA GLN A 138 13.99 4.63 -3.82
C GLN A 138 12.82 3.88 -4.45
N SER A 139 12.41 4.27 -5.65
CA SER A 139 11.34 3.60 -6.40
C SER A 139 11.69 2.15 -6.74
N LEU A 140 12.92 1.92 -7.21
CA LEU A 140 13.41 0.58 -7.54
C LEU A 140 13.55 -0.29 -6.29
N GLU A 141 14.07 0.28 -5.20
CA GLU A 141 14.19 -0.39 -3.90
C GLU A 141 12.83 -0.88 -3.39
N LEU A 142 11.82 0.01 -3.41
CA LEU A 142 10.46 -0.35 -3.01
C LEU A 142 9.86 -1.45 -3.91
N ALA A 143 10.11 -1.39 -5.21
CA ALA A 143 9.65 -2.40 -6.16
C ALA A 143 10.22 -3.80 -5.85
N PHE A 144 11.51 -3.90 -5.54
CA PHE A 144 12.13 -5.17 -5.15
C PHE A 144 11.51 -5.75 -3.86
N ILE A 145 11.25 -4.90 -2.86
CA ILE A 145 10.66 -5.35 -1.59
C ILE A 145 9.22 -5.85 -1.81
N ILE A 146 8.43 -5.15 -2.62
CA ILE A 146 7.07 -5.60 -2.99
C ILE A 146 7.13 -6.93 -3.75
N ALA A 147 8.04 -7.05 -4.72
CA ALA A 147 8.22 -8.28 -5.49
C ALA A 147 8.58 -9.47 -4.60
N GLU A 148 9.45 -9.27 -3.61
CA GLU A 148 9.80 -10.31 -2.63
C GLU A 148 8.58 -10.74 -1.80
N ARG A 149 7.75 -9.78 -1.36
CA ARG A 149 6.53 -10.07 -0.60
C ARG A 149 5.51 -10.86 -1.42
N LEU A 150 5.30 -10.48 -2.68
CA LEU A 150 4.43 -11.20 -3.61
C LEU A 150 4.92 -12.63 -3.87
N ARG A 151 6.25 -12.79 -4.06
CA ARG A 151 6.86 -14.12 -4.25
C ARG A 151 6.65 -15.02 -3.04
N LYS A 152 6.89 -14.52 -1.82
CA LYS A 152 6.65 -15.25 -0.55
C LYS A 152 5.19 -15.69 -0.42
N ARG A 153 4.25 -14.80 -0.73
CA ARG A 153 2.81 -15.12 -0.71
C ARG A 153 2.45 -16.21 -1.72
N ARG A 154 2.96 -16.13 -2.95
CA ARG A 154 2.74 -17.15 -4.00
C ARG A 154 3.25 -18.53 -3.57
N MET A 155 4.44 -18.59 -2.96
CA MET A 155 5.01 -19.84 -2.46
C MET A 155 4.13 -20.43 -1.35
N ARG A 156 3.69 -19.63 -0.37
CA ARG A 156 2.78 -20.09 0.70
C ARG A 156 1.45 -20.62 0.15
N SER A 157 0.86 -19.96 -0.84
CA SER A 157 -0.38 -20.44 -1.47
C SER A 157 -0.20 -21.78 -2.20
N GLY A 158 0.95 -22.01 -2.83
CA GLY A 158 1.26 -23.28 -3.51
C GLY A 158 1.49 -24.45 -2.56
N LEU A 159 2.00 -24.20 -1.35
CA LEU A 159 2.11 -25.22 -0.29
C LEU A 159 0.75 -25.61 0.31
N ASN A 160 -0.22 -24.69 0.35
CA ASN A 160 -1.56 -24.99 0.89
C ASN A 160 -2.48 -25.70 -0.12
N SER A 161 -2.11 -25.80 -1.40
CA SER A 161 -2.88 -26.50 -2.43
C SER A 161 -2.62 -28.01 -2.53
N SER A 162 -1.73 -28.56 -1.70
CA SER A 162 -1.54 -30.03 -1.58
C SER A 162 -2.48 -30.61 -0.53
N LEU A 163 -3.77 -30.74 -0.87
CA LEU A 163 -4.65 -31.68 -0.16
C LEU A 163 -4.32 -33.12 -0.63
N PRO A 164 -4.33 -34.13 0.25
CA PRO A 164 -4.18 -35.52 -0.19
C PRO A 164 -5.32 -35.86 -1.15
N LEU A 165 -4.99 -36.44 -2.31
CA LEU A 165 -6.00 -37.05 -3.18
C LEU A 165 -6.82 -38.04 -2.35
N PRO A 166 -8.16 -38.06 -2.47
CA PRO A 166 -8.96 -39.05 -1.76
C PRO A 166 -8.50 -40.46 -2.18
N PRO A 167 -8.47 -41.43 -1.24
CA PRO A 167 -8.07 -42.77 -1.57
C PRO A 167 -9.00 -43.32 -2.64
N LEU A 168 -8.42 -43.83 -3.73
CA LEU A 168 -9.14 -44.55 -4.77
C LEU A 168 -9.81 -45.75 -4.10
N ALA A 169 -11.14 -45.71 -4.01
CA ALA A 169 -11.93 -46.89 -3.68
C ALA A 169 -11.82 -47.87 -4.84
N PHE A 170 -11.21 -49.03 -4.57
CA PHE A 170 -11.38 -50.24 -5.37
C PHE A 170 -12.62 -50.99 -4.88
#